data_AF-A0A1C6L6W2-F1
#
_entry.id   AF-A0A1C6L6W2-F1
#
_cell.length_a   1.000
_cell.length_b   1.000
_cell.length_c   1.000
_cell.angle_alpha   90.00
_cell.angle_beta   90.00
_cell.angle_gamma   90.00
#
_symmetry.space_group_name_H-M   'P 1'
#
loop_
_entity.id
_entity.type
_entity.pdbx_description
1 polymer ?
#
loop_
_entity_poly.entity_id
_entity_poly.type
_entity_poly.pdbx_seq_one_letter_code
_entity_poly.pdbx_strand_id
1 'polypeptide(L)' 'MKKCLYCRMVLNKEHFENKIGDFCSEEHFDKYLKSLSKEEYIELQHSMCVCSDE' A
#
# COMPACT_ATOMS: atom_id res chain seq x y z
N MET A 1 2.89 -15.94 4.69
CA MET A 1 2.64 -15.73 3.24
C MET A 1 2.09 -14.34 3.07
N LYS A 2 2.77 -13.48 2.30
CA LYS A 2 2.32 -12.12 2.02
C LYS A 2 1.14 -12.16 1.04
N LYS A 3 0.27 -11.15 1.10
CA LYS A 3 -0.89 -11.01 0.21
C LYS A 3 -0.90 -9.61 -0.38
N CYS A 4 -1.32 -9.50 -1.64
CA CYS A 4 -1.51 -8.21 -2.27
C CYS A 4 -2.60 -7.42 -1.52
N LEU A 5 -2.31 -6.19 -1.11
CA LEU A 5 -3.32 -5.35 -0.44
C LEU A 5 -4.52 -5.02 -1.33
N TYR A 6 -4.31 -4.95 -2.66
CA TYR A 6 -5.36 -4.70 -3.64
C TYR A 6 -6.20 -5.94 -3.95
N CYS A 7 -5.62 -6.96 -4.60
CA CYS A 7 -6.38 -8.12 -5.10
C CYS A 7 -6.50 -9.27 -4.09
N ARG A 8 -5.89 -9.16 -2.90
CA ARG A 8 -5.90 -10.15 -1.81
C ARG A 8 -5.33 -11.53 -2.15
N MET A 9 -4.77 -11.71 -3.35
CA MET A 9 -4.09 -12.94 -3.76
C MET A 9 -2.76 -13.12 -3.00
N VAL A 10 -2.39 -14.37 -2.76
CA VAL A 10 -1.11 -14.74 -2.16
C VAL A 10 0.02 -14.35 -3.10
N LEU A 11 1.05 -13.69 -2.56
CA LEU A 11 2.21 -13.25 -3.32
C LEU A 11 3.25 -14.36 -3.41
N ASN A 12 3.82 -14.51 -4.61
CA ASN A 12 4.93 -15.41 -4.90
C ASN A 12 6.28 -14.73 -4.57
N LYS A 13 7.40 -15.41 -4.86
CA LYS A 13 8.75 -14.91 -4.55
C LYS A 13 9.04 -13.53 -5.16
N GLU A 14 8.60 -13.28 -6.39
CA GLU A 14 8.69 -11.96 -7.03
C GLU A 14 7.39 -11.18 -6.81
N HIS A 15 7.48 -10.08 -6.06
CA HIS A 15 6.38 -9.16 -5.76
C HIS A 15 6.92 -7.74 -5.58
N PHE A 16 6.02 -6.75 -5.66
CA PHE A 16 6.34 -5.35 -5.43
C PHE A 16 6.12 -5.01 -3.95
N GLU A 17 7.20 -4.80 -3.21
CA GLU A 17 7.19 -4.38 -1.80
C GLU A 17 7.52 -2.88 -1.70
N ASN A 18 6.76 -2.15 -0.90
CA ASN A 18 7.07 -0.75 -0.55
C ASN A 18 6.69 -0.45 0.91
N LYS A 19 6.85 0.81 1.33
CA LYS A 19 6.52 1.25 2.72
C LYS A 19 5.03 1.13 3.08
N ILE A 20 4.13 1.03 2.10
CA ILE A 20 2.69 0.88 2.31
C ILE A 20 2.32 -0.60 2.49
N GLY A 21 2.99 -1.49 1.77
CA GLY A 21 2.79 -2.92 1.89
C GLY A 21 3.22 -3.68 0.64
N ASP A 22 2.67 -4.88 0.49
CA ASP A 22 3.03 -5.80 -0.59
C ASP A 22 1.95 -5.84 -1.68
N PHE A 23 2.40 -5.86 -2.95
CA PHE A 23 1.55 -5.86 -4.13
C PHE A 23 2.05 -6.84 -5.19
N CYS A 24 1.15 -7.27 -6.08
CA CYS A 24 1.54 -8.10 -7.22
C CYS A 24 2.47 -7.34 -8.18
N SER A 25 2.26 -6.03 -8.32
CA SER A 25 2.96 -5.14 -9.24
C SER A 25 2.74 -3.69 -8.83
N GLU A 26 3.50 -2.77 -9.43
CA GLU A 26 3.28 -1.33 -9.30
C GLU A 26 1.88 -0.90 -9.75
N GLU A 27 1.31 -1.55 -10.78
CA GLU A 27 -0.06 -1.29 -11.23
C GLU A 27 -1.10 -1.55 -10.13
N HIS A 28 -0.92 -2.63 -9.34
CA HIS A 28 -1.80 -2.92 -8.21
C HIS A 28 -1.63 -1.92 -7.07
N PHE A 29 -0.44 -1.35 -6.90
CA PHE A 29 -0.21 -0.28 -5.94
C PHE A 29 -0.95 1.01 -6.33
N ASP A 30 -0.85 1.43 -7.60
CA ASP A 30 -1.59 2.60 -8.11
C ASP A 30 -3.12 2.41 -8.00
N LYS A 31 -3.62 1.22 -8.37
CA LYS A 31 -5.04 0.87 -8.19
C LYS A 31 -5.48 0.88 -6.73
N TYR A 32 -4.63 0.40 -5.82
CA TYR A 32 -4.90 0.47 -4.38
C TYR A 32 -5.03 1.92 -3.92
N LEU A 33 -4.08 2.80 -4.26
CA LEU A 33 -4.14 4.21 -3.87
C LEU A 33 -5.40 4.91 -4.41
N LYS A 34 -5.81 4.60 -5.65
CA LYS A 34 -7.04 5.12 -6.26
C LYS A 34 -8.33 4.54 -5.66
N SER A 35 -8.26 3.36 -5.05
CA SER A 35 -9.39 2.72 -4.38
C SER A 35 -9.66 3.25 -2.98
N LEU A 36 -8.68 3.93 -2.37
CA LEU A 36 -8.83 4.51 -1.04
C LEU A 36 -9.82 5.67 -1.04
N SER A 37 -10.60 5.75 0.03
CA SER A 37 -11.35 6.98 0.31
C SER A 37 -10.39 8.13 0.59
N LYS A 38 -10.87 9.37 0.45
CA LYS A 38 -10.07 10.56 0.76
C LYS A 38 -9.48 10.50 2.18
N GLU A 39 -10.27 10.06 3.15
CA GLU A 39 -9.86 9.91 4.55
C GLU A 39 -8.77 8.85 4.71
N GLU A 40 -8.97 7.65 4.16
CA GLU A 40 -7.98 6.57 4.20
C GLU A 40 -6.66 6.97 3.54
N TYR A 41 -6.71 7.70 2.41
CA TYR A 41 -5.52 8.20 1.74
C TYR A 41 -4.78 9.25 2.58
N ILE A 42 -5.51 10.12 3.28
CA ILE A 42 -4.92 11.08 4.22
C ILE A 42 -4.25 10.32 5.37
N GLU A 43 -4.94 9.39 6.03
CA GLU A 43 -4.34 8.58 7.11
C GLU A 43 -3.09 7.84 6.64
N LEU A 44 -3.12 7.29 5.42
CA LEU A 44 -1.96 6.65 4.80
C LEU A 44 -0.78 7.61 4.66
N GLN A 45 -1.00 8.82 4.15
CA GLN A 45 0.05 9.82 4.03
C GLN A 45 0.58 10.28 5.40
N HIS A 46 -0.31 10.45 6.38
CA HIS A 46 0.06 10.80 7.74
C HIS A 46 0.93 9.71 8.39
N SER A 47 0.64 8.43 8.15
CA SER A 47 1.46 7.31 8.63
C SER A 47 2.88 7.29 8.05
N MET A 48 3.08 7.93 6.89
CA MET A 48 4.38 8.05 6.22
C MET A 48 5.09 9.38 6.52
N CYS A 49 4.37 10.34 7.08
CA CYS A 49 4.89 11.66 7.38
C CYS A 49 5.82 11.55 8.60
N VAL A 50 7.11 11.79 8.37
CA VAL A 50 8.15 11.87 9.41
C VAL A 50 7.99 13.08 10.34
N CYS A 51 6.96 13.90 10.16
CA CYS A 51 6.59 14.95 11.11
C CYS A 51 5.82 14.33 12.29
N SER A 52 6.49 13.48 13.04
CA SER A 52 6.12 13.12 14.40
C SER A 52 7.37 13.30 15.26
N ASP A 53 7.59 14.54 15.66
CA ASP A 53 7.99 14.93 17.01
C ASP A 53 7.81 16.45 17.10
N GLU A 54 6.92 16.89 17.99
CA GLU A 54 7.00 18.22 18.61
C GLU A 54 8.30 18.34 19.43
#